data_AF-A0A946ZR89-F1
#
_entry.id   AF-A0A946ZR89-F1
#
_cell.length_a   1.000
_cell.length_b   1.000
_cell.length_c   1.000
_cell.angle_alpha   90.00
_cell.angle_beta   90.00
_cell.angle_gamma   90.00
#
_symmetry.space_group_name_H-M   'P 1'
#
loop_
_entity.id
_entity.type
_entity.pdbx_description
1 polymer ?
#
loop_
_entity_poly.entity_id
_entity_poly.type
_entity_poly.pdbx_seq_one_letter_code
_entity_poly.pdbx_strand_id
1 'polypeptide(L)'
;MKKLSSFIFLRLWGWKIVGSFPDIAKCVVIVAPHTSWVDFIVGVLVRSIVGEEIHFIGKHSLFKPPFGWIFRSLGGTPIDRSKNSDTVASTVEIFEQKEVF
;
A
#
# COMPACT_ATOMS: atom_id res chain seq x y z
N MET A 1 -7.05 9.35 -10.37
CA MET A 1 -7.82 8.88 -9.20
C MET A 1 -7.97 9.93 -8.09
N LYS A 2 -7.00 10.83 -7.89
CA LYS A 2 -6.98 11.85 -6.81
C LYS A 2 -8.32 12.54 -6.52
N LYS A 3 -9.08 13.00 -7.53
CA LYS A 3 -10.40 13.65 -7.33
C LYS A 3 -11.43 12.72 -6.69
N LEU A 4 -11.54 11.48 -7.17
CA LEU A 4 -12.46 10.48 -6.61
C LEU A 4 -12.03 10.09 -5.20
N SER A 5 -10.74 9.84 -4.98
CA SER A 5 -10.20 9.52 -3.65
C SER A 5 -10.46 10.65 -2.65
N SER A 6 -10.23 11.90 -3.07
CA SER A 6 -10.48 13.09 -2.25
C SER A 6 -11.97 13.23 -1.91
N PHE A 7 -12.87 12.97 -2.86
CA PHE A 7 -14.31 13.03 -2.62
C PHE A 7 -14.76 11.98 -1.58
N ILE A 8 -14.33 10.73 -1.73
CA ILE A 8 -14.69 9.66 -0.80
C ILE A 8 -14.13 9.97 0.59
N PHE A 9 -12.82 10.22 0.68
CA PHE A 9 -12.12 10.34 1.95
C PHE A 9 -12.48 11.63 2.72
N LEU A 10 -12.47 12.78 2.02
CA LEU A 10 -12.68 14.07 2.67
C LEU A 10 -14.15 14.44 2.82
N ARG A 11 -15.02 14.03 1.89
CA ARG A 11 -16.43 14.44 1.88
C ARG A 11 -17.39 13.36 2.36
N LEU A 12 -17.25 12.12 1.90
CA LEU A 12 -18.17 11.05 2.34
C LEU A 12 -17.82 10.55 3.74
N TRP A 13 -16.54 10.32 4.03
CA TRP A 13 -16.09 9.87 5.35
C TRP A 13 -15.85 11.04 6.32
N GLY A 14 -15.67 12.26 5.80
CA GLY A 14 -15.43 13.46 6.62
C GLY A 14 -14.05 13.50 7.27
N TRP A 15 -13.09 12.73 6.76
CA TRP A 15 -11.73 12.67 7.31
C TRP A 15 -10.87 13.81 6.79
N LYS A 16 -9.74 14.06 7.46
CA LYS A 16 -8.75 15.05 7.05
C LYS A 16 -7.36 14.42 7.05
N ILE A 17 -6.53 14.81 6.09
CA ILE A 17 -5.12 14.49 6.09
C ILE A 17 -4.40 15.66 6.76
N VAL A 18 -3.58 15.37 7.76
CA VAL A 18 -2.80 16.37 8.50
C VAL A 18 -1.32 16.07 8.30
N GLY A 19 -0.54 17.11 8.01
CA GLY A 19 0.88 17.00 7.70
C GLY A 19 1.18 16.89 6.21
N SER A 20 2.44 16.67 5.89
CA SER A 20 2.96 16.48 4.53
C SER A 20 3.69 15.15 4.43
N PHE A 21 3.69 14.57 3.24
CA PHE A 21 4.51 13.41 2.97
C PHE A 21 5.95 13.86 2.68
N PRO A 22 6.97 13.18 3.23
CA PRO A 22 8.35 13.55 3.00
C PRO A 22 8.78 13.24 1.56
N ASP A 23 9.62 14.10 0.98
CA ASP A 23 10.23 13.88 -0.34
C ASP A 23 11.42 12.89 -0.20
N ILE A 24 11.08 11.61 -0.02
CA ILE A 24 12.03 10.52 0.15
C ILE A 24 11.64 9.41 -0.82
N ALA A 25 12.53 9.10 -1.77
CA ALA A 25 12.27 8.10 -2.81
C ALA A 25 12.04 6.69 -2.25
N LYS A 26 12.64 6.36 -1.10
CA LYS A 26 12.66 5.01 -0.55
C LYS A 26 12.49 5.03 0.96
N CYS A 27 11.32 4.60 1.46
CA CYS A 27 11.04 4.63 2.89
C CYS A 27 9.97 3.61 3.27
N VAL A 28 9.97 3.20 4.55
CA VAL A 28 8.93 2.31 5.07
C VAL A 28 7.79 3.16 5.63
N VAL A 29 6.62 3.08 5.00
CA VAL A 29 5.39 3.73 5.46
C VAL A 29 4.56 2.75 6.29
N ILE A 30 4.18 3.15 7.49
CA ILE A 30 3.38 2.33 8.41
C ILE A 30 1.95 2.85 8.45
N VAL A 31 0.98 1.94 8.27
CA VAL A 31 -0.44 2.21 8.52
C VAL A 31 -0.79 1.60 9.87
N ALA A 32 -1.12 2.44 10.86
CA ALA A 32 -1.47 1.98 12.20
C ALA A 32 -2.60 2.84 12.80
N PRO A 33 -3.47 2.26 13.65
CA PRO A 33 -3.56 0.83 13.99
C PRO A 33 -4.17 0.00 12.84
N HIS A 34 -3.79 -1.28 12.74
CA HIS A 34 -4.42 -2.23 11.82
C HIS A 34 -5.61 -2.92 12.48
N THR A 35 -6.81 -2.43 12.17
CA THR A 35 -8.08 -2.90 12.76
C THR A 35 -8.81 -3.85 11.81
N SER A 36 -8.72 -3.65 10.50
CA SER A 36 -9.42 -4.49 9.51
C SER A 36 -8.83 -4.38 8.10
N TRP A 37 -9.32 -5.20 7.17
CA TRP A 37 -8.92 -5.11 5.75
C TRP A 37 -9.27 -3.75 5.10
N VAL A 38 -10.17 -2.96 5.71
CA VAL A 38 -10.52 -1.60 5.23
C VAL A 38 -9.33 -0.64 5.35
N ASP A 39 -8.38 -0.90 6.24
CA ASP A 39 -7.17 -0.08 6.39
C ASP A 39 -6.34 -0.04 5.09
N PHE A 40 -6.40 -1.10 4.28
CA PHE A 40 -5.81 -1.12 2.95
C PHE A 40 -6.46 -0.09 2.01
N ILE A 41 -7.79 0.00 2.03
CA ILE A 41 -8.52 1.00 1.23
C ILE A 41 -8.15 2.40 1.68
N VAL A 42 -8.07 2.64 2.99
CA VAL A 42 -7.60 3.90 3.58
C VAL A 42 -6.23 4.27 3.01
N GLY A 43 -5.26 3.36 3.05
CA GLY A 43 -3.92 3.58 2.50
C GLY A 43 -3.93 3.92 1.00
N VAL A 44 -4.71 3.19 0.19
CA VAL A 44 -4.84 3.44 -1.26
C VAL A 44 -5.48 4.81 -1.54
N LEU A 45 -6.47 5.22 -0.76
CA LEU A 45 -7.08 6.55 -0.87
C LEU A 45 -6.09 7.64 -0.49
N VAL A 46 -5.42 7.51 0.65
CA VAL A 46 -4.47 8.50 1.16
C VAL A 46 -3.32 8.70 0.19
N ARG A 47 -2.65 7.63 -0.28
CA ARG A 47 -1.54 7.78 -1.23
C ARG A 47 -1.97 8.46 -2.53
N SER A 48 -3.18 8.17 -3.01
CA SER A 48 -3.77 8.78 -4.21
C SER A 48 -4.09 10.28 -4.00
N ILE A 49 -4.46 10.67 -2.78
CA ILE A 49 -4.73 12.07 -2.42
C ILE A 49 -3.42 12.85 -2.30
N VAL A 50 -2.43 12.29 -1.60
CA VAL A 50 -1.12 12.93 -1.46
C VAL A 50 -0.43 13.02 -2.83
N GLY A 51 -0.57 11.99 -3.66
CA GLY A 51 0.05 11.91 -4.99
C GLY A 51 1.34 11.11 -5.01
N GLU A 52 1.53 10.23 -4.02
CA GLU A 52 2.76 9.46 -3.82
C GLU A 52 2.60 8.03 -4.30
N GLU A 53 3.65 7.51 -4.91
CA GLU A 53 3.72 6.11 -5.35
C GLU A 53 4.18 5.22 -4.20
N ILE A 54 3.24 4.82 -3.35
CA ILE A 54 3.50 3.91 -2.22
C ILE A 54 3.18 2.48 -2.64
N HIS A 55 4.19 1.59 -2.65
CA HIS A 55 4.00 0.16 -2.91
C HIS A 55 3.70 -0.60 -1.61
N PHE A 56 3.27 -1.86 -1.72
CA PHE A 56 2.98 -2.68 -0.54
C PHE A 56 3.30 -4.15 -0.77
N ILE A 57 3.48 -4.88 0.33
CA ILE A 57 3.67 -6.33 0.31
C ILE A 57 2.39 -7.01 0.80
N GLY A 58 1.91 -7.99 0.03
CA GLY A 58 0.68 -8.72 0.36
C GLY A 58 0.87 -10.24 0.32
N LYS A 59 -0.01 -10.97 1.02
CA LYS A 59 -0.03 -12.43 0.98
C LYS A 59 -0.20 -12.91 -0.47
N HIS A 60 0.63 -13.85 -0.92
CA HIS A 60 0.61 -14.38 -2.28
C HIS A 60 -0.79 -14.81 -2.78
N SER A 61 -1.67 -15.30 -1.89
CA SER A 61 -3.03 -15.69 -2.25
C SER A 61 -3.90 -14.55 -2.78
N LEU A 62 -3.64 -13.29 -2.38
CA LEU A 62 -4.36 -12.11 -2.90
C LEU A 62 -4.08 -11.86 -4.39
N PHE A 63 -2.94 -12.35 -4.87
CA PHE A 63 -2.44 -12.12 -6.23
C PHE A 63 -2.85 -13.21 -7.22
N LYS A 64 -3.70 -14.15 -6.79
CA LYS A 64 -4.29 -15.19 -7.64
C LYS A 64 -5.54 -14.65 -8.36
N PRO A 65 -5.91 -15.22 -9.53
CA PRO A 65 -7.17 -14.88 -10.20
C PRO A 65 -8.39 -15.11 -9.30
N PRO A 66 -9.48 -14.33 -9.45
CA PRO A 66 -9.72 -13.34 -10.51
C PRO A 66 -9.23 -11.92 -10.19
N PHE A 67 -8.87 -11.62 -8.93
CA PHE A 67 -8.61 -10.24 -8.47
C PHE A 67 -7.12 -9.89 -8.40
N GLY A 68 -6.21 -10.82 -8.64
CA GLY A 68 -4.77 -10.60 -8.47
C GLY A 68 -4.19 -9.44 -9.28
N TRP A 69 -4.77 -9.13 -10.44
CA TRP A 69 -4.35 -8.00 -11.27
C TRP A 69 -4.62 -6.65 -10.60
N ILE A 70 -5.67 -6.55 -9.76
CA ILE A 70 -6.01 -5.32 -9.01
C ILE A 70 -4.90 -5.02 -8.00
N PHE A 71 -4.46 -6.02 -7.25
CA PHE A 71 -3.39 -5.81 -6.26
C PHE A 71 -2.06 -5.45 -6.93
N ARG A 72 -1.75 -6.03 -8.10
CA ARG A 72 -0.55 -5.66 -8.88
C ARG A 72 -0.63 -4.25 -9.44
N SER A 73 -1.77 -3.85 -10.00
CA SER A 73 -1.95 -2.49 -10.54
C SER A 73 -1.93 -1.42 -9.44
N LEU A 74 -2.27 -1.81 -8.21
CA LEU A 74 -2.10 -0.98 -7.03
C LEU A 74 -0.65 -1.00 -6.48
N GLY A 75 0.35 -1.58 -7.14
CA GLY A 75 1.74 -1.59 -6.66
C GLY A 75 2.03 -2.66 -5.59
N GLY A 76 1.18 -3.69 -5.51
CA GLY A 76 1.35 -4.81 -4.59
C GLY A 76 2.39 -5.82 -5.07
N THR A 77 3.24 -6.25 -4.15
CA THR A 77 4.23 -7.32 -4.38
C THR A 77 3.82 -8.56 -3.57
N PRO A 78 3.64 -9.74 -4.21
CA PRO A 78 3.28 -10.96 -3.49
C PRO A 78 4.47 -11.48 -2.68
N ILE A 79 4.23 -11.85 -1.44
CA ILE A 79 5.18 -12.61 -0.63
C ILE A 79 4.59 -13.96 -0.24
N ASP A 80 5.38 -15.02 -0.39
CA ASP A 80 5.01 -16.35 0.08
C ASP A 80 5.32 -16.46 1.58
N ARG A 81 4.27 -16.73 2.36
CA ARG A 81 4.31 -16.92 3.82
C ARG A 81 3.97 -18.35 4.23
N SER A 82 3.92 -19.29 3.27
CA SER A 82 3.46 -20.67 3.49
C SER A 82 4.56 -21.60 4.02
N LYS A 83 5.82 -21.24 3.80
CA LYS A 83 6.98 -21.92 4.38
C LYS A 83 7.59 -21.03 5.45
N ASN A 84 8.53 -21.56 6.22
CA ASN A 84 9.40 -20.83 7.16
C ASN A 84 10.33 -19.82 6.43
N SER A 85 9.81 -19.14 5.41
CA SER A 85 10.49 -18.10 4.65
C SER A 85 10.62 -16.88 5.54
N ASP A 86 11.83 -16.34 5.61
CA ASP A 86 12.10 -15.09 6.28
C ASP A 86 11.44 -13.95 5.52
N THR A 87 10.26 -13.54 5.99
CA THR A 87 9.50 -12.45 5.36
C THR A 87 10.22 -11.12 5.45
N VAL A 88 11.09 -10.93 6.44
CA VAL A 88 11.91 -9.73 6.57
C VAL A 88 12.96 -9.74 5.48
N ALA A 89 13.70 -10.84 5.32
CA ALA A 89 14.71 -10.97 4.26
C ALA A 89 14.09 -10.76 2.86
N SER A 90 12.95 -11.40 2.56
CA SER A 90 12.27 -11.17 1.28
C SER A 90 11.77 -9.73 1.11
N THR A 91 11.37 -9.05 2.20
CA THR A 91 11.00 -7.63 2.15
C THR A 91 12.22 -6.76 1.85
N VAL A 92 13.38 -7.06 2.46
CA VAL A 92 14.64 -6.37 2.20
C VAL A 92 15.07 -6.57 0.74
N GLU A 93 15.01 -7.78 0.20
CA GLU A 93 15.34 -8.04 -1.21
C GLU A 93 14.45 -7.22 -2.17
N ILE A 94 13.13 -7.19 -1.92
CA ILE A 94 12.20 -6.38 -2.73
C ILE A 94 12.51 -4.90 -2.60
N PHE A 95 12.78 -4.44 -1.37
CA PHE A 95 13.16 -3.06 -1.10
C PHE A 95 14.40 -2.72 -1.91
N GLU A 96 15.49 -3.46 -1.81
CA GLU A 96 16.75 -3.23 -2.53
C GLU A 96 16.59 -3.16 -4.05
N GLN A 97 15.76 -4.02 -4.65
CA GLN A 97 15.57 -4.11 -6.09
C GLN A 97 14.80 -2.95 -6.72
N LYS A 98 14.16 -2.09 -5.93
CA LYS A 98 13.32 -1.00 -6.42
C LYS A 98 13.90 0.37 -6.12
N GLU A 99 13.82 1.29 -7.08
CA GLU A 99 14.20 2.69 -6.87
C GLU A 99 13.20 3.43 -5.99
N VAL A 100 11.91 3.14 -6.19
CA VAL A 100 10.78 3.64 -5.39
C VAL A 100 10.07 2.47 -4.73
N PHE A 101 10.05 2.45 -3.39
CA PHE A 101 9.33 1.46 -2.58
C PHE A 101 9.04 1.94 -1.17
#